data_AF-A0A534ADU4-F1
#
_entry.id   AF-A0A534ADU4-F1
#
_cell.length_a   1.000
_cell.length_b   1.000
_cell.length_c   1.000
_cell.angle_alpha   90.00
_cell.angle_beta   90.00
_cell.angle_gamma   90.00
#
_symmetry.space_group_name_H-M   'P 1'
#
loop_
_entity.id
_entity.type
_entity.pdbx_description
1 polymer ?
#
loop_
_entity_poly.entity_id
_entity_poly.type
_entity_poly.pdbx_seq_one_letter_code
_entity_poly.pdbx_strand_id
1 'polypeptide(L)'
;MARKYAALKEQLLLQYSEGLKQFRPWETDSFLCPVCLKAISASKKEEISIAHIIPNASAGKPVTLVCRECNSFFGANQDRWFGDYRRMRGAGGTIFDLPTPARVTGLNDTSAAGWIQRRSKDGPVEVHVLDQTVPEDFDWKSIQKVSITHQFYNKNHVVNLGALTAAFLAYFSVFGYSWAMSWAAQAVRDQIRRPSEQIVTGFCICVPSHAGNTLGVATLGDEILCPYAAFDDRFVLLPPVDWEGFYEKAHSVLSSPTTLKWRPFGPLPEELRMVVSFLMVDGKLLLGRSDVPRPGQLCVYSPSFDTPVQVRRTIDHRGAAAGSYQEIQFS
;
A
#
# COMPACT_ATOMS: atom_id res chain seq x y z
N MET A 1 6.35 24.72 5.93
CA MET A 1 6.29 23.35 5.37
C MET A 1 7.27 23.16 4.20
N ALA A 2 7.26 24.01 3.18
CA ALA A 2 8.13 23.89 1.99
C ALA A 2 9.65 23.77 2.29
N ARG A 3 10.20 24.62 3.17
CA ARG A 3 11.63 24.54 3.57
C ARG A 3 12.01 23.19 4.21
N LYS A 4 11.13 22.61 5.04
CA LYS A 4 11.35 21.29 5.67
C LYS A 4 11.41 20.17 4.64
N TYR A 5 10.52 20.21 3.63
CA TYR A 5 10.52 19.24 2.54
C TYR A 5 11.74 19.39 1.62
N ALA A 6 12.21 20.62 1.38
CA ALA A 6 13.43 20.85 0.60
C ALA A 6 14.66 20.21 1.28
N ALA A 7 14.88 20.48 2.56
CA ALA A 7 16.00 19.89 3.31
C ALA A 7 15.92 18.35 3.37
N LEU A 8 14.72 17.81 3.64
CA LEU A 8 14.50 16.36 3.67
C LEU A 8 14.77 15.70 2.31
N LYS A 9 14.36 16.36 1.21
CA LYS A 9 14.63 15.88 -0.14
C LYS A 9 16.13 15.78 -0.42
N GLU A 10 16.90 16.79 0.00
CA GLU A 10 18.35 16.80 -0.18
C GLU A 10 19.04 15.70 0.63
N GLN A 11 18.62 15.51 1.87
CA GLN A 11 19.10 14.42 2.72
C GLN A 11 18.85 13.05 2.07
N LEU A 12 17.60 12.78 1.67
CA LEU A 12 17.24 11.51 1.02
C LEU A 12 17.97 11.31 -0.32
N LEU A 13 18.15 12.39 -1.08
CA LEU A 13 18.84 12.34 -2.37
C LEU A 13 20.30 11.93 -2.19
N LEU A 14 21.00 12.55 -1.23
CA LEU A 14 22.37 12.18 -0.89
C LEU A 14 22.46 10.72 -0.45
N GLN A 15 21.57 10.29 0.45
CA GLN A 15 21.52 8.92 0.95
C GLN A 15 21.30 7.89 -0.16
N TYR A 16 20.32 8.11 -1.05
CA TYR A 16 20.09 7.19 -2.17
C TYR A 16 21.21 7.25 -3.20
N SER A 17 21.77 8.43 -3.50
CA SER A 17 22.89 8.53 -4.45
C SER A 17 24.11 7.76 -3.96
N GLU A 18 24.39 7.79 -2.65
CA GLU A 18 25.45 6.98 -2.05
C GLU A 18 25.12 5.48 -2.08
N GLY A 19 23.89 5.10 -1.71
CA GLY A 19 23.44 3.70 -1.79
C GLY A 19 23.49 3.14 -3.22
N LEU A 20 23.25 3.97 -4.24
CA LEU A 20 23.30 3.57 -5.65
C LEU A 20 24.70 3.13 -6.08
N LYS A 21 25.75 3.77 -5.54
CA LYS A 21 27.15 3.44 -5.88
C LYS A 21 27.50 1.99 -5.54
N GLN A 22 26.84 1.37 -4.57
CA GLN A 22 27.01 -0.05 -4.25
C GLN A 22 26.56 -0.97 -5.39
N PHE A 23 25.61 -0.51 -6.22
CA PHE A 23 25.02 -1.30 -7.32
C PHE A 23 25.49 -0.84 -8.70
N ARG A 24 25.83 0.44 -8.83
CA ARG A 24 26.32 1.06 -10.06
C ARG A 24 27.44 2.06 -9.73
N PRO A 25 28.67 1.58 -9.49
CA PRO A 25 29.79 2.44 -9.09
C PRO A 25 30.14 3.55 -10.10
N TRP A 26 29.81 3.33 -11.38
CA TRP A 26 30.02 4.30 -12.46
C TRP A 26 28.97 5.42 -12.51
N GLU A 27 27.87 5.30 -11.76
CA GLU A 27 26.74 6.22 -11.80
C GLU A 27 26.90 7.26 -10.68
N THR A 28 27.71 8.30 -10.94
CA THR A 28 27.99 9.37 -9.97
C THR A 28 26.91 10.45 -9.98
N ASP A 29 26.63 11.05 -8.82
CA ASP A 29 25.71 12.19 -8.67
C ASP A 29 24.35 11.98 -9.35
N SER A 30 23.79 10.79 -9.14
CA SER A 30 22.53 10.39 -9.76
C SER A 30 21.62 9.67 -8.77
N PHE A 31 20.33 9.78 -9.05
CA PHE A 31 19.25 9.08 -8.39
C PHE A 31 18.59 8.15 -9.39
N LEU A 32 18.47 6.88 -9.05
CA LEU A 32 17.72 5.91 -9.82
C LEU A 32 16.30 5.81 -9.26
N CYS A 33 15.26 6.11 -10.04
CA CYS A 33 13.90 5.95 -9.54
C CYS A 33 13.65 4.48 -9.16
N PRO A 34 13.21 4.16 -7.93
CA PRO A 34 13.09 2.76 -7.49
C PRO A 34 12.00 2.00 -8.25
N VAL A 35 11.07 2.69 -8.89
CA VAL A 35 9.94 2.06 -9.59
C VAL A 35 10.23 1.83 -11.08
N CYS A 36 10.66 2.86 -11.81
CA CYS A 36 10.92 2.74 -13.25
C CYS A 36 12.39 2.52 -13.61
N LEU A 37 13.29 2.58 -12.62
CA LEU A 37 14.75 2.47 -12.80
C LEU A 37 15.34 3.50 -13.78
N LYS A 38 14.66 4.63 -14.00
CA LYS A 38 15.20 5.76 -14.75
C LYS A 38 16.25 6.47 -13.88
N ALA A 39 17.46 6.60 -14.40
CA ALA A 39 18.52 7.41 -13.79
C ALA A 39 18.25 8.89 -14.04
N ILE A 40 18.41 9.70 -13.00
CA ILE A 40 18.17 11.14 -12.99
C ILE A 40 19.37 11.79 -12.31
N SER A 41 20.00 12.76 -12.96
CA SER A 41 21.10 13.51 -12.32
C SER A 41 20.58 14.21 -11.06
N ALA A 42 21.37 14.18 -9.99
CA ALA A 42 21.09 14.88 -8.74
C ALA A 42 20.99 16.41 -8.92
N SER A 43 21.53 16.95 -10.03
CA SER A 43 21.37 18.34 -10.42
C SER A 43 19.94 18.68 -10.87
N LYS A 44 19.21 17.72 -11.47
CA LYS A 44 17.83 17.89 -11.97
C LYS A 44 16.81 17.58 -10.88
N LYS A 45 16.92 18.26 -9.74
CA LYS A 45 16.11 17.99 -8.55
C LYS A 45 14.61 18.08 -8.83
N GLU A 46 14.18 18.92 -9.76
CA GLU A 46 12.78 19.10 -10.19
C GLU A 46 12.15 17.86 -10.85
N GLU A 47 12.96 16.95 -11.39
CA GLU A 47 12.50 15.65 -11.93
C GLU A 47 12.30 14.61 -10.81
N ILE A 48 12.81 14.87 -9.60
CA ILE A 48 12.72 13.99 -8.43
C ILE A 48 11.64 14.53 -7.51
N SER A 49 10.74 13.68 -7.03
CA SER A 49 9.63 14.07 -6.16
C SER A 49 9.68 13.35 -4.83
N ILE A 50 9.29 14.06 -3.76
CA ILE A 50 8.96 13.41 -2.50
C ILE A 50 7.65 12.66 -2.70
N ALA A 51 7.69 11.35 -2.49
CA ALA A 51 6.53 10.48 -2.51
C ALA A 51 6.10 10.20 -1.07
N HIS A 52 4.82 10.37 -0.77
CA HIS A 52 4.26 9.90 0.49
C HIS A 52 4.04 8.40 0.38
N ILE A 53 4.70 7.61 1.22
CA ILE A 53 4.54 6.14 1.23
C ILE A 53 3.08 5.78 1.50
N ILE A 54 2.45 6.55 2.38
CA ILE A 54 1.01 6.51 2.57
C ILE A 54 0.46 7.89 2.25
N PRO A 55 -0.61 8.00 1.44
CA PRO A 55 -1.17 9.27 1.00
C PRO A 55 -1.47 10.27 2.15
N ASN A 56 -1.07 11.52 1.91
CA ASN A 56 -1.12 12.66 2.84
C ASN A 56 -2.48 12.94 3.49
N ALA A 57 -3.58 12.59 2.82
CA ALA A 57 -4.95 12.79 3.31
C ALA A 57 -5.26 12.03 4.61
N SER A 58 -4.30 11.30 5.18
CA SER A 58 -4.47 10.46 6.36
C SER A 58 -3.42 10.69 7.47
N ALA A 59 -2.87 11.91 7.57
CA ALA A 59 -2.03 12.44 8.67
C ALA A 59 -0.54 12.00 8.73
N GLY A 60 0.30 12.71 7.95
CA GLY A 60 1.75 12.87 8.18
C GLY A 60 2.56 11.57 8.26
N LYS A 61 3.02 11.06 7.12
CA LYS A 61 3.49 9.67 6.97
C LYS A 61 4.87 9.59 6.35
N PRO A 62 5.63 8.49 6.60
CA PRO A 62 6.96 8.29 6.05
C PRO A 62 6.99 8.62 4.56
N VAL A 63 8.07 9.24 4.12
CA VAL A 63 8.25 9.68 2.74
C VAL A 63 9.49 9.05 2.14
N THR A 64 9.53 8.99 0.81
CA THR A 64 10.71 8.57 0.06
C THR A 64 10.85 9.40 -1.21
N LEU A 65 11.82 9.07 -2.08
CA LEU A 65 12.01 9.71 -3.38
C LEU A 65 11.61 8.76 -4.51
N VAL A 66 10.92 9.31 -5.51
CA VAL A 66 10.63 8.68 -6.80
C VAL A 66 10.75 9.74 -7.91
N CYS A 67 10.76 9.35 -9.18
CA CYS A 67 10.68 10.34 -10.25
C CYS A 67 9.29 11.00 -10.29
N ARG A 68 9.22 12.24 -10.77
CA ARG A 68 7.99 13.03 -10.87
C ARG A 68 6.90 12.32 -11.68
N GLU A 69 7.29 11.63 -12.75
CA GLU A 69 6.38 10.87 -13.60
C GLU A 69 5.69 9.73 -12.83
N CYS A 70 6.47 8.88 -12.14
CA CYS A 70 5.92 7.81 -11.30
C CYS A 70 5.04 8.38 -10.17
N ASN A 71 5.49 9.43 -9.48
CA ASN A 71 4.71 10.03 -8.39
C ASN A 71 3.34 10.55 -8.87
N SER A 72 3.35 11.24 -10.01
CA SER A 72 2.13 11.80 -10.61
C SER A 72 1.19 10.68 -11.08
N PHE A 73 1.77 9.62 -11.67
CA PHE A 73 1.03 8.45 -12.11
C PHE A 73 0.34 7.73 -10.94
N PHE A 74 1.02 7.46 -9.83
CA PHE A 74 0.40 6.80 -8.67
C PHE A 74 -0.70 7.65 -8.05
N GLY A 75 -0.47 8.97 -7.92
CA GLY A 75 -1.45 9.93 -7.40
C GLY A 75 -2.74 10.00 -8.22
N ALA A 76 -2.63 9.92 -9.55
CA ALA A 76 -3.80 9.90 -10.44
C ALA A 76 -4.52 8.55 -10.47
N ASN A 77 -3.83 7.46 -10.11
CA ASN A 77 -4.34 6.09 -10.17
C ASN A 77 -4.53 5.52 -8.75
N GLN A 78 -3.67 4.61 -8.33
CA GLN A 78 -3.91 3.75 -7.16
C GLN A 78 -3.87 4.46 -5.81
N ASP A 79 -3.03 5.50 -5.65
CA ASP A 79 -2.83 6.16 -4.36
C ASP A 79 -4.06 6.95 -3.93
N ARG A 80 -4.79 7.53 -4.89
CA ARG A 80 -6.06 8.22 -4.63
C ARG A 80 -7.05 7.28 -3.97
N TRP A 81 -7.26 6.10 -4.56
CA TRP A 81 -8.24 5.13 -4.07
C TRP A 81 -7.84 4.53 -2.74
N PHE A 82 -6.55 4.25 -2.56
CA PHE A 82 -6.05 3.83 -1.26
C PHE A 82 -6.21 4.92 -0.19
N GLY A 83 -5.94 6.19 -0.51
CA GLY A 83 -6.21 7.31 0.39
C GLY A 83 -7.69 7.47 0.76
N ASP A 84 -8.59 7.27 -0.21
CA ASP A 84 -10.05 7.25 0.02
C ASP A 84 -10.47 6.08 0.91
N TYR A 85 -9.92 4.88 0.67
CA TYR A 85 -10.13 3.72 1.52
C TYR A 85 -9.75 3.99 2.98
N ARG A 86 -8.56 4.54 3.21
CA ARG A 86 -8.07 4.86 4.54
C ARG A 86 -8.95 5.91 5.24
N ARG A 87 -9.48 6.88 4.51
CA ARG A 87 -10.43 7.87 5.04
C ARG A 87 -11.73 7.20 5.50
N MET A 88 -12.28 6.27 4.71
CA MET A 88 -13.47 5.52 5.09
C MET A 88 -13.24 4.60 6.30
N ARG A 89 -12.05 4.00 6.41
CA ARG A 89 -11.71 3.10 7.53
C ARG A 89 -11.28 3.84 8.80
N GLY A 90 -10.97 5.13 8.71
CA GLY A 90 -10.70 5.98 9.87
C GLY A 90 -11.91 6.09 10.80
N ALA A 91 -11.68 6.60 12.02
CA ALA A 91 -12.72 6.72 13.05
C ALA A 91 -13.92 7.55 12.55
N GLY A 92 -15.05 6.87 12.33
CA GLY A 92 -16.31 7.48 11.88
C GLY A 92 -16.35 7.86 10.40
N GLY A 93 -15.43 7.34 9.57
CA GLY A 93 -15.43 7.59 8.13
C GLY A 93 -16.62 6.94 7.41
N THR A 94 -17.21 7.68 6.48
CA THR A 94 -18.34 7.25 5.65
C THR A 94 -18.03 7.48 4.17
N ILE A 95 -18.87 6.93 3.28
CA ILE A 95 -18.76 7.17 1.84
C ILE A 95 -18.94 8.65 1.48
N PHE A 96 -19.61 9.42 2.35
CA PHE A 96 -19.87 10.85 2.15
C PHE A 96 -18.66 11.73 2.52
N ASP A 97 -17.67 11.16 3.21
CA ASP A 97 -16.41 11.86 3.54
C ASP A 97 -15.37 11.73 2.41
N LEU A 98 -15.72 11.05 1.32
CA LEU A 98 -14.85 10.93 0.15
C LEU A 98 -14.92 12.18 -0.73
N PRO A 99 -13.80 12.59 -1.37
CA PRO A 99 -13.80 13.72 -2.31
C PRO A 99 -14.65 13.48 -3.55
N THR A 100 -14.85 12.21 -3.91
CA THR A 100 -15.75 11.88 -5.01
C THR A 100 -17.18 11.86 -4.46
N PRO A 101 -18.15 12.54 -5.09
CA PRO A 101 -19.53 12.44 -4.67
C PRO A 101 -20.12 11.06 -4.97
N ALA A 102 -20.99 10.58 -4.08
CA ALA A 102 -21.86 9.45 -4.36
C ALA A 102 -22.94 9.88 -5.37
N ARG A 103 -23.36 8.96 -6.24
CA ARG A 103 -24.42 9.18 -7.21
C ARG A 103 -25.72 8.59 -6.70
N VAL A 104 -26.80 9.34 -6.86
CA VAL A 104 -28.16 8.83 -6.69
C VAL A 104 -28.48 7.98 -7.92
N THR A 105 -29.04 6.80 -7.68
CA THR A 105 -29.51 5.90 -8.74
C THR A 105 -31.00 5.59 -8.64
N GLY A 106 -31.64 5.96 -7.53
CA GLY A 106 -33.09 5.81 -7.40
C GLY A 106 -33.65 6.42 -6.13
N LEU A 107 -34.95 6.71 -6.18
CA LEU A 107 -35.78 7.17 -5.06
C LEU A 107 -36.96 6.19 -4.92
N ASN A 108 -37.10 5.56 -3.77
CA ASN A 108 -38.00 4.42 -3.59
C ASN A 108 -37.74 3.34 -4.66
N ASP A 109 -38.71 3.08 -5.53
CA ASP A 109 -38.63 2.12 -6.65
C ASP A 109 -38.46 2.81 -8.02
N THR A 110 -38.30 4.14 -8.03
CA THR A 110 -38.11 4.94 -9.24
C THR A 110 -36.64 5.17 -9.53
N SER A 111 -36.20 4.91 -10.76
CA SER A 111 -34.86 5.28 -11.22
C SER A 111 -34.71 6.80 -11.22
N ALA A 112 -33.62 7.32 -10.66
CA ALA A 112 -33.35 8.75 -10.60
C ALA A 112 -31.85 8.96 -10.69
N ALA A 113 -31.40 10.01 -11.39
CA ALA A 113 -29.99 10.35 -11.44
C ALA A 113 -29.72 11.64 -10.67
N GLY A 114 -28.63 11.66 -9.94
CA GLY A 114 -28.31 12.77 -9.05
C GLY A 114 -26.98 12.55 -8.35
N TRP A 115 -26.70 13.42 -7.38
CA TRP A 115 -25.52 13.29 -6.53
C TRP A 115 -25.87 13.62 -5.08
N ILE A 116 -25.03 13.10 -4.20
CA ILE A 116 -25.13 13.38 -2.77
C ILE A 116 -23.93 14.19 -2.34
N GLN A 117 -24.20 15.21 -1.53
CA GLN A 117 -23.18 16.03 -0.90
C GLN A 117 -23.46 16.17 0.58
N ARG A 118 -22.40 16.22 1.38
CA ARG A 118 -22.48 16.59 2.80
C ARG A 118 -21.76 17.91 2.99
N ARG A 119 -22.46 18.93 3.51
CA ARG A 119 -21.86 20.27 3.70
C ARG A 119 -20.88 20.34 4.87
N SER A 120 -21.05 19.48 5.88
CA SER A 120 -20.16 19.39 7.04
C SER A 120 -20.19 17.98 7.64
N LYS A 121 -19.15 17.62 8.42
CA LYS A 121 -18.97 16.27 9.00
C LYS A 121 -20.13 15.81 9.89
N ASP A 122 -20.92 16.73 10.44
CA ASP A 122 -22.09 16.42 11.28
C ASP A 122 -23.38 17.00 10.69
N GLY A 123 -23.30 17.62 9.51
CA GLY A 123 -24.43 18.24 8.83
C GLY A 123 -25.32 17.22 8.11
N PRO A 124 -26.50 17.69 7.65
CA PRO A 124 -27.40 16.88 6.85
C PRO A 124 -26.73 16.43 5.55
N VAL A 125 -27.20 15.29 5.06
CA VAL A 125 -26.86 14.79 3.73
C VAL A 125 -27.84 15.40 2.73
N GLU A 126 -27.33 16.17 1.78
CA GLU A 126 -28.11 16.79 0.73
C GLU A 126 -28.15 15.88 -0.49
N VAL A 127 -29.36 15.56 -0.95
CA VAL A 127 -29.61 14.71 -2.12
C VAL A 127 -30.08 15.62 -3.25
N HIS A 128 -29.25 15.76 -4.28
CA HIS A 128 -29.58 16.52 -5.48
C HIS A 128 -30.00 15.55 -6.56
N VAL A 129 -31.19 15.76 -7.12
CA VAL A 129 -31.76 14.89 -8.17
C VAL A 129 -31.98 15.74 -9.41
N LEU A 130 -31.69 15.17 -10.58
CA LEU A 130 -31.91 15.83 -11.85
C LEU A 130 -33.39 15.70 -12.22
N ASP A 131 -34.09 16.83 -12.32
CA ASP A 131 -35.55 16.89 -12.58
C ASP A 131 -35.98 16.03 -13.76
N GLN A 132 -35.16 15.96 -14.82
CA GLN A 132 -35.45 15.20 -16.04
C GLN A 132 -35.48 13.68 -15.86
N THR A 133 -35.07 13.17 -14.69
CA THR A 133 -34.89 11.72 -14.46
C THR A 133 -35.99 11.11 -13.62
N VAL A 134 -36.93 11.92 -13.14
CA VAL A 134 -38.04 11.51 -12.27
C VAL A 134 -39.35 11.95 -12.95
N PRO A 135 -40.45 11.18 -12.88
CA PRO A 135 -41.73 11.59 -13.45
C PRO A 135 -42.21 12.95 -12.88
N GLU A 136 -42.95 13.73 -13.69
CA GLU A 136 -43.46 15.04 -13.27
C GLU A 136 -44.40 14.96 -12.05
N ASP A 137 -45.11 13.85 -11.90
CA ASP A 137 -46.05 13.56 -10.82
C ASP A 137 -45.39 12.86 -9.61
N PHE A 138 -44.05 12.84 -9.55
CA PHE A 138 -43.33 12.19 -8.44
C PHE A 138 -43.59 12.90 -7.10
N ASP A 139 -44.11 12.15 -6.12
CA ASP A 139 -44.35 12.67 -4.77
C ASP A 139 -43.06 12.73 -3.94
N TRP A 140 -42.39 13.88 -3.98
CA TRP A 140 -41.19 14.17 -3.19
C TRP A 140 -41.37 14.03 -1.67
N LYS A 141 -42.60 14.11 -1.15
CA LYS A 141 -42.88 13.95 0.29
C LYS A 141 -42.94 12.49 0.71
N SER A 142 -43.06 11.56 -0.24
CA SER A 142 -43.15 10.12 -0.01
C SER A 142 -41.79 9.38 -0.01
N ILE A 143 -40.67 10.10 -0.17
CA ILE A 143 -39.35 9.46 -0.22
C ILE A 143 -39.04 8.81 1.13
N GLN A 144 -38.93 7.49 1.12
CA GLN A 144 -38.52 6.69 2.28
C GLN A 144 -37.14 6.05 2.07
N LYS A 145 -36.74 5.86 0.81
CA LYS A 145 -35.49 5.20 0.43
C LYS A 145 -34.77 5.97 -0.67
N VAL A 146 -33.47 6.15 -0.48
CA VAL A 146 -32.56 6.69 -1.51
C VAL A 146 -31.54 5.62 -1.85
N SER A 147 -31.52 5.19 -3.10
CA SER A 147 -30.53 4.24 -3.62
C SER A 147 -29.33 5.00 -4.15
N ILE A 148 -28.14 4.60 -3.70
CA ILE A 148 -26.89 5.30 -4.00
C ILE A 148 -25.86 4.33 -4.55
N THR A 149 -25.00 4.82 -5.43
CA THR A 149 -23.79 4.12 -5.84
C THR A 149 -22.59 5.04 -5.67
N HIS A 150 -21.43 4.47 -5.39
CA HIS A 150 -20.18 5.21 -5.34
C HIS A 150 -19.10 4.40 -6.05
N GLN A 151 -18.36 5.07 -6.93
CA GLN A 151 -17.33 4.41 -7.75
C GLN A 151 -16.29 3.66 -6.90
N PHE A 152 -15.99 4.11 -5.69
CA PHE A 152 -15.12 3.41 -4.73
C PHE A 152 -15.43 1.91 -4.57
N TYR A 153 -16.71 1.50 -4.57
CA TYR A 153 -17.07 0.09 -4.35
C TYR A 153 -16.53 -0.86 -5.41
N ASN A 154 -16.27 -0.37 -6.64
CA ASN A 154 -15.68 -1.17 -7.70
C ASN A 154 -14.14 -1.06 -7.79
N LYS A 155 -13.50 -0.41 -6.80
CA LYS A 155 -12.05 -0.12 -6.82
C LYS A 155 -11.23 -0.96 -5.85
N ASN A 156 -11.76 -2.05 -5.29
CA ASN A 156 -11.03 -2.88 -4.32
C ASN A 156 -9.66 -3.37 -4.87
N HIS A 157 -9.60 -3.80 -6.13
CA HIS A 157 -8.33 -4.16 -6.76
C HIS A 157 -7.34 -2.98 -6.79
N VAL A 158 -7.80 -1.79 -7.16
CA VAL A 158 -6.97 -0.58 -7.24
C VAL A 158 -6.54 -0.10 -5.85
N VAL A 159 -7.39 -0.26 -4.83
CA VAL A 159 -7.04 -0.02 -3.42
C VAL A 159 -5.92 -0.96 -2.98
N ASN A 160 -6.00 -2.25 -3.33
CA ASN A 160 -4.94 -3.21 -3.07
C ASN A 160 -3.64 -2.83 -3.78
N LEU A 161 -3.71 -2.35 -5.03
CA LEU A 161 -2.53 -1.84 -5.75
C LEU A 161 -1.92 -0.61 -5.07
N GLY A 162 -2.74 0.26 -4.49
CA GLY A 162 -2.24 1.40 -3.71
C GLY A 162 -1.54 0.94 -2.43
N ALA A 163 -2.07 -0.08 -1.75
CA ALA A 163 -1.38 -0.73 -0.63
C ALA A 163 -0.07 -1.41 -1.05
N LEU A 164 -0.03 -2.06 -2.23
CA LEU A 164 1.19 -2.65 -2.81
C LEU A 164 2.23 -1.58 -3.14
N THR A 165 1.80 -0.45 -3.70
CA THR A 165 2.66 0.71 -3.97
C THR A 165 3.24 1.26 -2.67
N ALA A 166 2.41 1.43 -1.65
CA ALA A 166 2.85 1.83 -0.31
C ALA A 166 3.85 0.83 0.30
N ALA A 167 3.58 -0.48 0.19
CA ALA A 167 4.47 -1.52 0.70
C ALA A 167 5.84 -1.46 0.03
N PHE A 168 5.86 -1.37 -1.30
CA PHE A 168 7.07 -1.26 -2.09
C PHE A 168 7.90 -0.04 -1.68
N LEU A 169 7.28 1.13 -1.59
CA LEU A 169 7.95 2.37 -1.22
C LEU A 169 8.42 2.38 0.25
N ALA A 170 7.67 1.72 1.15
CA ALA A 170 8.06 1.56 2.53
C ALA A 170 9.34 0.71 2.65
N TYR A 171 9.40 -0.42 1.96
CA TYR A 171 10.61 -1.25 1.90
C TYR A 171 11.77 -0.50 1.25
N PHE A 172 11.53 0.24 0.17
CA PHE A 172 12.58 1.07 -0.43
C PHE A 172 13.11 2.13 0.54
N SER A 173 12.27 2.75 1.37
CA SER A 173 12.74 3.74 2.36
C SER A 173 13.61 3.16 3.47
N VAL A 174 13.55 1.84 3.66
CA VAL A 174 14.32 1.13 4.68
C VAL A 174 15.56 0.47 4.08
N PHE A 175 15.42 -0.21 2.96
CA PHE A 175 16.47 -1.05 2.37
C PHE A 175 17.11 -0.44 1.13
N GLY A 176 16.56 0.64 0.58
CA GLY A 176 17.09 1.31 -0.61
C GLY A 176 17.17 0.37 -1.82
N TYR A 177 18.26 0.48 -2.58
CA TYR A 177 18.42 -0.27 -3.83
C TYR A 177 18.65 -1.77 -3.66
N SER A 178 19.00 -2.27 -2.47
CA SER A 178 19.07 -3.72 -2.22
C SER A 178 17.69 -4.38 -2.39
N TRP A 179 16.62 -3.65 -2.07
CA TRP A 179 15.25 -4.04 -2.39
C TRP A 179 14.86 -3.64 -3.81
N ALA A 180 14.95 -2.34 -4.11
CA ALA A 180 14.35 -1.79 -5.33
C ALA A 180 15.04 -2.21 -6.63
N MET A 181 16.26 -2.77 -6.59
CA MET A 181 16.92 -3.36 -7.76
C MET A 181 16.95 -4.89 -7.73
N SER A 182 16.36 -5.52 -6.72
CA SER A 182 16.23 -6.99 -6.72
C SER A 182 15.36 -7.45 -7.89
N TRP A 183 15.66 -8.65 -8.37
CA TRP A 183 14.88 -9.31 -9.42
C TRP A 183 13.48 -9.67 -8.89
N ALA A 184 13.37 -10.09 -7.62
CA ALA A 184 12.09 -10.38 -6.96
C ALA A 184 11.15 -9.15 -6.96
N ALA A 185 11.70 -7.96 -6.71
CA ALA A 185 10.94 -6.72 -6.74
C ALA A 185 10.45 -6.32 -8.16
N GLN A 186 10.93 -6.96 -9.24
CA GLN A 186 10.53 -6.64 -10.60
C GLN A 186 9.03 -6.85 -10.83
N ALA A 187 8.48 -7.99 -10.40
CA ALA A 187 7.06 -8.27 -10.56
C ALA A 187 6.18 -7.21 -9.86
N VAL A 188 6.64 -6.71 -8.70
CA VAL A 188 5.99 -5.62 -7.97
C VAL A 188 6.06 -4.31 -8.75
N ARG A 189 7.25 -3.91 -9.22
CA ARG A 189 7.46 -2.69 -10.04
C ARG A 189 6.59 -2.72 -11.29
N ASP A 190 6.50 -3.88 -11.93
CA ASP A 190 5.71 -4.09 -13.13
C ASP A 190 4.22 -3.94 -12.85
N GLN A 191 3.71 -4.56 -11.79
CA GLN A 191 2.32 -4.45 -11.40
C GLN A 191 1.90 -3.02 -11.06
N ILE A 192 2.70 -2.29 -10.26
CA ILE A 192 2.34 -0.93 -9.83
C ILE A 192 2.42 0.09 -10.97
N ARG A 193 3.18 -0.21 -12.04
CA ARG A 193 3.25 0.60 -13.27
C ARG A 193 2.16 0.23 -14.28
N ARG A 194 1.61 -0.98 -14.20
CA ARG A 194 0.59 -1.51 -15.10
C ARG A 194 -0.66 -1.91 -14.31
N PRO A 195 -1.36 -0.95 -13.68
CA PRO A 195 -2.45 -1.22 -12.73
C PRO A 195 -3.71 -1.83 -13.36
N SER A 196 -3.82 -1.83 -14.69
CA SER A 196 -4.89 -2.51 -15.43
C SER A 196 -4.58 -3.98 -15.74
N GLU A 197 -3.32 -4.40 -15.58
CA GLU A 197 -2.89 -5.77 -15.80
C GLU A 197 -2.90 -6.54 -14.48
N GLN A 198 -3.01 -7.86 -14.55
CA GLN A 198 -2.94 -8.75 -13.38
C GLN A 198 -1.66 -9.58 -13.45
N ILE A 199 -0.56 -8.96 -13.04
CA ILE A 199 0.79 -9.54 -13.08
C ILE A 199 1.07 -10.32 -11.80
N VAL A 200 0.66 -9.78 -10.65
CA VAL A 200 0.80 -10.44 -9.34
C VAL A 200 -0.56 -10.68 -8.71
N THR A 201 -0.70 -11.82 -8.04
CA THR A 201 -1.93 -12.23 -7.36
C THR A 201 -1.61 -12.70 -5.95
N GLY A 202 -2.62 -12.78 -5.08
CA GLY A 202 -2.42 -13.27 -3.71
C GLY A 202 -1.50 -12.38 -2.85
N PHE A 203 -1.24 -11.14 -3.25
CA PHE A 203 -0.30 -10.27 -2.56
C PHE A 203 -0.90 -9.47 -1.40
N CYS A 204 -2.23 -9.36 -1.30
CA CYS A 204 -2.90 -8.55 -0.29
C CYS A 204 -3.97 -9.36 0.44
N ILE A 205 -3.88 -9.38 1.76
CA ILE A 205 -4.79 -10.07 2.67
C ILE A 205 -5.46 -9.00 3.52
N CYS A 206 -6.80 -9.03 3.60
CA CYS A 206 -7.53 -8.21 4.57
C CYS A 206 -7.51 -8.94 5.92
N VAL A 207 -6.93 -8.31 6.94
CA VAL A 207 -6.93 -8.84 8.31
C VAL A 207 -7.98 -8.09 9.15
N PRO A 208 -8.74 -8.78 10.03
CA PRO A 208 -9.86 -8.15 10.75
C PRO A 208 -9.40 -7.09 11.76
N SER A 209 -8.19 -7.26 12.29
CA SER A 209 -7.51 -6.37 13.22
C SER A 209 -6.67 -5.32 12.49
N HIS A 210 -6.60 -4.10 13.03
CA HIS A 210 -5.67 -3.09 12.54
C HIS A 210 -4.23 -3.57 12.77
N ALA A 211 -3.56 -4.04 11.73
CA ALA A 211 -2.17 -4.50 11.77
C ALA A 211 -1.16 -3.33 11.86
N GLY A 212 -1.66 -2.10 12.06
CA GLY A 212 -0.84 -0.90 12.19
C GLY A 212 -0.35 -0.37 10.84
N ASN A 213 0.61 0.54 10.90
CA ASN A 213 1.51 0.81 9.78
C ASN A 213 2.85 0.15 10.15
N THR A 214 3.05 -1.11 9.76
CA THR A 214 4.22 -1.91 10.16
C THR A 214 4.87 -2.58 8.95
N LEU A 215 6.17 -2.87 9.08
CA LEU A 215 6.94 -3.66 8.13
C LEU A 215 7.52 -4.85 8.89
N GLY A 216 7.75 -5.98 8.25
CA GLY A 216 8.30 -7.14 8.94
C GLY A 216 8.47 -8.37 8.07
N VAL A 217 8.45 -9.53 8.70
CA VAL A 217 8.48 -10.82 8.01
C VAL A 217 7.28 -11.64 8.42
N ALA A 218 6.74 -12.39 7.47
CA ALA A 218 5.58 -13.24 7.65
C ALA A 218 5.86 -14.63 7.13
N THR A 219 5.26 -15.61 7.79
CA THR A 219 5.17 -16.99 7.30
C THR A 219 3.75 -17.23 6.84
N LEU A 220 3.58 -17.58 5.57
CA LEU A 220 2.32 -18.02 4.98
C LEU A 220 2.35 -19.55 4.83
N GLY A 221 1.37 -20.23 5.42
CA GLY A 221 1.42 -21.65 5.76
C GLY A 221 2.54 -21.95 6.75
N ASP A 222 3.17 -23.11 6.58
CA ASP A 222 4.44 -23.46 7.23
C ASP A 222 5.61 -23.45 6.21
N GLU A 223 5.37 -22.99 4.98
CA GLU A 223 6.33 -23.11 3.87
C GLU A 223 6.92 -21.75 3.44
N ILE A 224 6.12 -20.68 3.50
CA ILE A 224 6.44 -19.43 2.79
C ILE A 224 6.90 -18.34 3.75
N LEU A 225 8.20 -18.14 3.89
CA LEU A 225 8.76 -16.99 4.60
C LEU A 225 8.94 -15.82 3.62
N CYS A 226 8.35 -14.67 3.93
CA CYS A 226 8.37 -13.51 3.04
C CYS A 226 8.34 -12.17 3.80
N PRO A 227 8.87 -11.10 3.21
CA PRO A 227 8.65 -9.76 3.74
C PRO A 227 7.17 -9.33 3.64
N TYR A 228 6.71 -8.50 4.58
CA TYR A 228 5.37 -7.92 4.52
C TYR A 228 5.35 -6.45 4.93
N ALA A 229 4.35 -5.71 4.42
CA ALA A 229 3.94 -4.42 4.95
C ALA A 229 2.46 -4.45 5.31
N ALA A 230 2.11 -3.92 6.49
CA ALA A 230 0.73 -3.76 6.90
C ALA A 230 0.35 -2.28 6.93
N PHE A 231 -0.83 -1.97 6.39
CA PHE A 231 -1.43 -0.64 6.45
C PHE A 231 -2.91 -0.76 6.76
N ASP A 232 -3.29 -0.30 7.95
CA ASP A 232 -4.63 -0.50 8.49
C ASP A 232 -4.98 -2.00 8.57
N ASP A 233 -5.89 -2.48 7.75
CA ASP A 233 -6.28 -3.89 7.64
C ASP A 233 -5.71 -4.56 6.38
N ARG A 234 -4.87 -3.88 5.60
CA ARG A 234 -4.24 -4.43 4.40
C ARG A 234 -2.87 -4.99 4.75
N PHE A 235 -2.75 -6.31 4.73
CA PHE A 235 -1.51 -7.04 4.91
C PHE A 235 -0.94 -7.42 3.54
N VAL A 236 0.14 -6.76 3.15
CA VAL A 236 0.74 -6.88 1.81
C VAL A 236 1.99 -7.75 1.89
N LEU A 237 1.97 -8.85 1.14
CA LEU A 237 3.10 -9.76 0.95
C LEU A 237 4.01 -9.28 -0.18
N LEU A 238 5.31 -9.26 0.07
CA LEU A 238 6.35 -8.95 -0.89
C LEU A 238 7.19 -10.20 -1.17
N PRO A 239 7.72 -10.38 -2.39
CA PRO A 239 8.49 -11.56 -2.75
C PRO A 239 9.86 -11.54 -2.06
N PRO A 240 10.30 -12.66 -1.48
CA PRO A 240 11.69 -12.80 -1.04
C PRO A 240 12.61 -12.96 -2.26
N VAL A 241 13.87 -12.53 -2.12
CA VAL A 241 14.87 -12.52 -3.21
C VAL A 241 15.29 -13.92 -3.65
N ASP A 242 15.09 -14.94 -2.83
CA ASP A 242 15.49 -16.32 -3.12
C ASP A 242 14.38 -17.19 -3.73
N TRP A 243 13.21 -16.61 -4.07
CA TRP A 243 12.05 -17.41 -4.51
C TRP A 243 11.37 -16.93 -5.79
N GLU A 244 11.60 -17.67 -6.88
CA GLU A 244 10.91 -17.48 -8.18
C GLU A 244 9.52 -18.11 -8.18
N GLY A 245 8.52 -17.40 -8.71
CA GLY A 245 7.12 -17.86 -8.68
C GLY A 245 6.44 -17.69 -7.32
N PHE A 246 6.94 -16.77 -6.48
CA PHE A 246 6.40 -16.48 -5.15
C PHE A 246 4.89 -16.22 -5.17
N TYR A 247 4.41 -15.39 -6.09
CA TYR A 247 3.01 -14.96 -6.11
C TYR A 247 2.05 -16.06 -6.54
N GLU A 248 2.47 -16.94 -7.45
CA GLU A 248 1.72 -18.12 -7.87
C GLU A 248 1.54 -19.08 -6.69
N LYS A 249 2.61 -19.34 -5.94
CA LYS A 249 2.57 -20.18 -4.74
C LYS A 249 1.75 -19.53 -3.62
N ALA A 250 1.96 -18.24 -3.34
CA ALA A 250 1.19 -17.50 -2.34
C ALA A 250 -0.31 -17.52 -2.68
N HIS A 251 -0.67 -17.34 -3.96
CA HIS A 251 -2.04 -17.43 -4.42
C HIS A 251 -2.63 -18.83 -4.23
N SER A 252 -1.87 -19.88 -4.57
CA SER A 252 -2.29 -21.27 -4.36
C SER A 252 -2.57 -21.54 -2.88
N VAL A 253 -1.65 -21.15 -2.00
CA VAL A 253 -1.79 -21.34 -0.55
C VAL A 253 -2.98 -20.56 0.02
N LEU A 254 -3.16 -19.29 -0.40
CA LEU A 254 -4.30 -18.45 0.00
C LEU A 254 -5.66 -18.88 -0.58
N SER A 255 -5.68 -19.84 -1.50
CA SER A 255 -6.92 -20.42 -2.04
C SER A 255 -7.55 -21.45 -1.10
N SER A 256 -6.85 -21.82 -0.03
CA SER A 256 -7.29 -22.72 1.04
C SER A 256 -7.12 -22.07 2.42
N PRO A 257 -7.85 -22.52 3.46
CA PRO A 257 -7.55 -22.16 4.85
C PRO A 257 -6.06 -22.36 5.15
N THR A 258 -5.37 -21.31 5.60
CA THR A 258 -3.91 -21.26 5.66
C THR A 258 -3.39 -20.47 6.83
N THR A 259 -2.29 -20.87 7.43
CA THR A 259 -1.68 -20.09 8.50
C THR A 259 -0.99 -18.79 8.05
N LEU A 260 -1.22 -17.61 8.63
CA LEU A 260 -0.38 -16.42 8.51
C LEU A 260 0.22 -16.06 9.87
N LYS A 261 1.53 -16.25 10.03
CA LYS A 261 2.32 -15.80 11.19
C LYS A 261 3.10 -14.56 10.79
N TRP A 262 3.29 -13.58 11.66
CA TRP A 262 4.13 -12.43 11.31
C TRP A 262 4.86 -11.84 12.51
N ARG A 263 5.96 -11.17 12.21
CA ARG A 263 6.77 -10.44 13.17
C ARG A 263 7.13 -9.07 12.57
N PRO A 264 6.66 -7.96 13.16
CA PRO A 264 7.10 -6.65 12.74
C PRO A 264 8.60 -6.50 13.00
N PHE A 265 9.29 -5.78 12.12
CA PHE A 265 10.59 -5.23 12.47
C PHE A 265 10.42 -4.35 13.71
N GLY A 266 11.29 -4.53 14.69
CA GLY A 266 11.40 -3.55 15.77
C GLY A 266 11.80 -2.16 15.21
N PRO A 267 11.96 -1.14 16.06
CA PRO A 267 12.58 0.10 15.61
C PRO A 267 13.94 -0.22 15.00
N LEU A 268 14.03 -0.15 13.67
CA LEU A 268 15.31 -0.30 12.98
C LEU A 268 16.18 0.89 13.37
N PRO A 269 17.38 0.67 13.93
CA PRO A 269 18.36 1.72 14.16
C PRO A 269 18.49 2.58 12.90
N GLU A 270 18.48 3.90 13.07
CA GLU A 270 18.54 4.84 11.94
C GLU A 270 19.79 4.59 11.08
N GLU A 271 20.87 4.16 11.72
CA GLU A 271 22.16 3.75 11.14
C GLU A 271 22.06 2.54 10.19
N LEU A 272 21.07 1.65 10.39
CA LEU A 272 20.87 0.47 9.53
C LEU A 272 19.98 0.77 8.32
N ARG A 273 19.30 1.92 8.27
CA ARG A 273 18.48 2.27 7.12
C ARG A 273 19.37 2.58 5.91
N MET A 274 19.08 1.92 4.79
CA MET A 274 19.78 2.04 3.50
C MET A 274 21.24 1.57 3.49
N VAL A 275 21.76 1.06 4.61
CA VAL A 275 23.08 0.40 4.70
C VAL A 275 22.93 -1.13 4.67
N VAL A 276 21.74 -1.65 4.97
CA VAL A 276 21.44 -3.08 4.93
C VAL A 276 21.38 -3.57 3.48
N SER A 277 22.48 -4.21 3.07
CA SER A 277 22.60 -4.83 1.76
C SER A 277 21.87 -6.17 1.66
N PHE A 278 21.51 -6.80 2.80
CA PHE A 278 20.83 -8.09 2.85
C PHE A 278 20.05 -8.35 4.16
N LEU A 279 18.91 -9.04 4.05
CA LEU A 279 18.09 -9.51 5.17
C LEU A 279 18.05 -11.04 5.16
N MET A 280 18.61 -11.66 6.20
CA MET A 280 18.56 -13.10 6.41
C MET A 280 17.64 -13.43 7.57
N VAL A 281 16.73 -14.39 7.37
CA VAL A 281 15.82 -14.90 8.41
C VAL A 281 15.78 -16.41 8.29
N ASP A 282 16.08 -17.12 9.39
CA ASP A 282 16.18 -18.59 9.43
C ASP A 282 17.07 -19.18 8.34
N GLY A 283 18.18 -18.51 8.02
CA GLY A 283 19.09 -18.94 6.96
C GLY A 283 18.57 -18.75 5.54
N LYS A 284 17.38 -18.16 5.35
CA LYS A 284 16.82 -17.76 4.05
C LYS A 284 17.11 -16.30 3.73
N LEU A 285 17.39 -16.00 2.47
CA LEU A 285 17.74 -14.66 2.01
C LEU A 285 16.47 -13.94 1.52
N LEU A 286 15.90 -13.09 2.38
CA LEU A 286 14.67 -12.38 2.04
C LEU A 286 14.92 -11.12 1.21
N LEU A 287 16.02 -10.41 1.45
CA LEU A 287 16.40 -9.21 0.71
C LEU A 287 17.90 -9.25 0.41
N GLY A 288 18.33 -8.73 -0.75
CA GLY A 288 19.73 -8.61 -1.14
C GLY A 288 19.97 -8.90 -2.63
N ARG A 289 21.24 -8.91 -3.05
CA ARG A 289 21.66 -9.43 -4.36
C ARG A 289 22.44 -10.72 -4.15
N SER A 290 22.06 -11.78 -4.87
CA SER A 290 22.78 -13.06 -4.86
C SER A 290 24.15 -12.98 -5.54
N ASP A 291 24.37 -11.95 -6.38
CA ASP A 291 25.50 -11.82 -7.31
C ASP A 291 26.52 -10.73 -6.94
N VAL A 292 26.36 -10.04 -5.80
CA VAL A 292 27.33 -9.02 -5.32
C VAL A 292 28.14 -9.58 -4.13
N PRO A 293 29.49 -9.57 -4.17
CA PRO A 293 30.34 -10.13 -3.12
C PRO A 293 30.32 -9.30 -1.83
N ARG A 294 29.53 -9.73 -0.85
CA ARG A 294 29.56 -9.48 0.61
C ARG A 294 30.51 -8.39 1.16
N PRO A 295 30.19 -7.08 1.09
CA PRO A 295 30.90 -6.06 1.87
C PRO A 295 29.92 -5.16 2.65
N GLY A 296 28.78 -5.71 3.10
CA GLY A 296 27.73 -4.98 3.82
C GLY A 296 27.39 -5.60 5.17
N GLN A 297 26.79 -4.82 6.07
CA GLN A 297 26.31 -5.30 7.37
C GLN A 297 25.18 -6.32 7.19
N LEU A 298 25.36 -7.50 7.80
CA LEU A 298 24.36 -8.55 7.87
C LEU A 298 23.35 -8.24 8.99
N CYS A 299 22.09 -8.07 8.64
CA CYS A 299 21.01 -8.19 9.61
C CYS A 299 20.51 -9.63 9.62
N VAL A 300 20.99 -10.43 10.60
CA VAL A 300 20.37 -11.73 10.91
C VAL A 300 19.21 -11.47 11.87
N TYR A 301 18.00 -11.75 11.43
CA TYR A 301 16.86 -11.88 12.33
C TYR A 301 16.69 -13.37 12.67
N SER A 302 16.81 -13.74 13.94
CA SER A 302 16.42 -15.06 14.45
C SER A 302 15.00 -14.95 15.04
N PRO A 303 14.01 -15.59 14.40
CA PRO A 303 12.66 -15.68 14.93
C PRO A 303 12.47 -16.94 15.79
N SER A 304 12.30 -16.74 17.09
CA SER A 304 11.38 -17.60 17.84
C SER A 304 9.96 -17.18 17.45
N PHE A 305 9.34 -17.88 16.49
CA PHE A 305 7.94 -17.68 16.10
C PHE A 305 7.03 -18.41 17.09
N ASP A 306 6.67 -17.77 18.19
CA ASP A 306 5.74 -18.39 19.15
C ASP A 306 4.29 -18.20 18.67
N THR A 307 3.78 -19.25 18.01
CA THR A 307 2.36 -19.65 17.77
C THR A 307 1.70 -19.34 16.39
N PRO A 308 1.14 -20.36 15.68
CA PRO A 308 0.42 -20.26 14.38
C PRO A 308 -0.98 -19.57 14.38
N VAL A 309 -1.41 -18.92 13.27
CA VAL A 309 -2.79 -18.39 13.03
C VAL A 309 -3.33 -18.76 11.64
N GLN A 310 -4.54 -19.35 11.45
CA GLN A 310 -5.14 -19.67 10.11
C GLN A 310 -6.04 -18.58 9.45
N VAL A 311 -6.09 -18.54 8.12
CA VAL A 311 -6.58 -17.49 7.20
C VAL A 311 -7.44 -18.10 6.10
N ARG A 312 -8.63 -17.55 5.82
CA ARG A 312 -9.44 -17.87 4.64
C ARG A 312 -9.82 -16.59 3.88
N ARG A 313 -9.89 -16.69 2.55
CA ARG A 313 -10.24 -15.60 1.63
C ARG A 313 -11.70 -15.17 1.86
N THR A 314 -11.91 -13.99 2.45
CA THR A 314 -13.27 -13.48 2.76
C THR A 314 -13.51 -12.11 2.13
N ILE A 315 -14.69 -11.94 1.53
CA ILE A 315 -15.22 -10.69 0.98
C ILE A 315 -15.85 -9.92 2.17
N ASP A 316 -15.43 -8.67 2.38
CA ASP A 316 -15.58 -7.92 3.63
C ASP A 316 -16.97 -7.28 3.87
N HIS A 317 -17.52 -7.50 5.06
CA HIS A 317 -18.55 -6.66 5.71
C HIS A 317 -18.24 -6.44 7.22
N ARG A 318 -17.47 -5.38 7.53
CA ARG A 318 -17.50 -4.46 8.71
C ARG A 318 -17.40 -5.00 10.16
N GLY A 319 -16.55 -4.32 10.95
CA GLY A 319 -16.79 -3.98 12.38
C GLY A 319 -15.59 -4.18 13.32
N ALA A 320 -15.18 -3.15 14.06
CA ALA A 320 -13.96 -3.11 14.88
C ALA A 320 -14.24 -2.99 16.40
N ALA A 321 -13.32 -3.47 17.24
CA ALA A 321 -12.99 -2.94 18.58
C ALA A 321 -11.60 -3.45 19.07
N ALA A 322 -10.97 -2.71 19.98
CA ALA A 322 -9.53 -2.73 20.27
C ALA A 322 -9.13 -3.34 21.63
N GLY A 323 -7.89 -3.82 21.73
CA GLY A 323 -7.15 -4.00 23.00
C GLY A 323 -6.34 -5.30 23.12
N SER A 324 -4.99 -5.19 23.12
CA SER A 324 -3.97 -6.26 23.29
C SER A 324 -3.92 -7.36 22.21
N TYR A 325 -2.74 -7.98 22.01
CA TYR A 325 -2.38 -8.91 20.92
C TYR A 325 -3.58 -9.71 20.38
N GLN A 326 -3.86 -9.56 19.09
CA GLN A 326 -5.14 -9.99 18.52
C GLN A 326 -5.00 -11.32 17.77
N GLU A 327 -5.35 -12.39 18.48
CA GLU A 327 -5.79 -13.68 17.94
C GLU A 327 -7.27 -13.56 17.61
N ILE A 328 -7.69 -13.94 16.39
CA ILE A 328 -9.11 -13.93 16.04
C ILE A 328 -9.47 -15.27 15.43
N GLN A 329 -10.33 -16.00 16.15
CA GLN A 329 -10.93 -17.26 15.71
C GLN A 329 -12.16 -17.00 14.84
N PHE A 330 -12.35 -17.80 13.81
CA PHE A 330 -13.57 -17.81 13.01
C PHE A 330 -14.00 -19.26 12.75
N SER A 331 -15.28 -19.54 13.00
CA SER A 331 -15.99 -20.82 12.82
C SER A 331 -16.36 -21.09 11.38
#